data_AF-A0A961NS43-F1
#
_entry.id   AF-A0A961NS43-F1
#
_cell.length_a   1.000
_cell.length_b   1.000
_cell.length_c   1.000
_cell.angle_alpha   90.00
_cell.angle_beta   90.00
_cell.angle_gamma   90.00
#
_symmetry.space_group_name_H-M   'P 1'
#
loop_
_entity.id
_entity.type
_entity.pdbx_description
1 polymer ?
#
loop_
_entity_poly.entity_id
_entity_poly.type
_entity_poly.pdbx_seq_one_letter_code
_entity_poly.pdbx_strand_id
1 'polypeptide(L)'
;MQTIESTYYLLQRVVAFSSLLVLWPVLAVIAGLILLFDGRPVLFCQRRLGRHMRPFNVLKFCTLTSEGRVRRTGTWLRKTGLDELLQIVNVVRGEMALVGPRPLTAEDVLRLGWHREGAGLRFRVRPGITGLGQIFGGQSARQSAALERIMLRQSGAEQDLRCIVLTLLALVSGKRLLRRWLARGRGWRKQPGTCWSRWQTHFEANLGRPDPHPEAGLPIFPLDTASRNALAGSLAVFQLGESGEGRIAHEIDRCRLPGINDAYRRSLKLFVGEEGRHGRLLGHVVRSLGGRLIEKNWTASLFVFFRRLLGVRLKLLVLLAAEIVSMNVYTAFARALPPGFVRGTLRAIRADEVAHLRFHAEFFRQQLKRGGPLLSLLFPLVWIATVSAALGSVLLDHGANMRRLGIPRARIVAGFASKTWLVLRLVFSHKAIGPEKRPKVERQAGPAPASLYPPAPAYGL
;
A
#
# COMPACT_ATOMS: atom_id res chain seq x y z
N MET A 1 -6.88 -31.63 5.55
CA MET A 1 -7.25 -30.21 5.82
C MET A 1 -8.54 -30.09 6.66
N GLN A 2 -9.62 -30.81 6.31
CA GLN A 2 -10.86 -30.86 7.12
C GLN A 2 -10.65 -31.36 8.56
N THR A 3 -9.79 -32.35 8.79
CA THR A 3 -9.47 -32.91 10.12
C THR A 3 -8.76 -31.93 11.05
N ILE A 4 -7.87 -31.08 10.52
CA ILE A 4 -7.18 -30.05 11.32
C ILE A 4 -8.16 -28.93 11.71
N GLU A 5 -9.02 -28.54 10.77
CA GLU A 5 -10.07 -27.54 11.03
C GLU A 5 -11.08 -28.04 12.08
N SER A 6 -11.46 -29.32 12.06
CA SER A 6 -12.37 -29.90 13.05
C SER A 6 -11.75 -29.95 14.45
N THR A 7 -10.49 -30.36 14.59
CA THR A 7 -9.81 -30.43 15.90
C THR A 7 -9.64 -29.05 16.52
N TYR A 8 -9.30 -28.05 15.71
CA TYR A 8 -9.17 -26.66 16.16
C TYR A 8 -10.48 -26.09 16.71
N TYR A 9 -11.60 -26.27 15.99
CA TYR A 9 -12.90 -25.81 16.48
C TYR A 9 -13.40 -26.63 17.68
N LEU A 10 -13.04 -27.91 17.77
CA LEU A 10 -13.36 -28.74 18.94
C LEU A 10 -12.67 -28.18 20.20
N LEU A 11 -11.38 -27.85 20.11
CA LEU A 11 -10.65 -27.23 21.22
C LEU A 11 -11.31 -25.93 21.69
N GLN A 12 -11.74 -25.07 20.77
CA GLN A 12 -12.44 -23.84 21.14
C GLN A 12 -13.79 -24.09 21.82
N ARG A 13 -14.52 -25.14 21.43
CA ARG A 13 -15.77 -25.53 22.09
C ARG A 13 -15.52 -25.99 23.51
N VAL A 14 -14.46 -26.78 23.74
CA VAL A 14 -14.05 -27.20 25.09
C VAL A 14 -13.69 -25.98 25.94
N VAL A 15 -12.85 -25.07 25.42
CA VAL A 15 -12.49 -23.84 26.13
C VAL A 15 -13.74 -23.00 26.43
N ALA A 16 -14.68 -22.86 25.48
CA ALA A 16 -15.91 -22.10 25.67
C ALA A 16 -16.83 -22.74 26.72
N PHE A 17 -16.94 -24.07 26.73
CA PHE A 17 -17.73 -24.82 27.70
C PHE A 17 -17.13 -24.67 29.12
N SER A 18 -15.82 -24.89 29.28
CA SER A 18 -15.14 -24.68 30.55
C SER A 18 -15.26 -23.23 31.04
N SER A 19 -15.16 -22.25 30.13
CA SER A 19 -15.36 -20.84 30.47
C SER A 19 -16.79 -20.57 30.95
N LEU A 20 -17.80 -21.23 30.37
CA LEU A 20 -19.20 -21.11 30.83
C LEU A 20 -19.38 -21.66 32.25
N LEU A 21 -18.72 -22.79 32.58
CA LEU A 21 -18.71 -23.36 33.93
C LEU A 21 -18.02 -22.46 34.97
N VAL A 22 -17.07 -21.62 34.55
CA VAL A 22 -16.42 -20.66 35.46
C VAL A 22 -17.25 -19.37 35.56
N LEU A 23 -17.83 -18.92 34.45
CA LEU A 23 -18.51 -17.62 34.37
C LEU A 23 -20.00 -17.66 34.73
N TRP A 24 -20.61 -18.84 34.95
CA TRP A 24 -22.05 -18.94 35.25
C TRP A 24 -22.49 -18.09 36.46
N PRO A 25 -21.73 -17.95 37.57
CA PRO A 25 -22.17 -17.12 38.69
C PRO A 25 -22.27 -15.65 38.28
N VAL A 26 -21.29 -15.17 37.50
CA VAL A 26 -21.28 -13.80 36.97
C VAL A 26 -22.45 -13.57 36.00
N LEU A 27 -22.73 -14.54 35.13
CA LEU A 27 -23.89 -14.48 34.22
C LEU A 27 -25.21 -14.44 34.99
N ALA A 28 -25.34 -15.21 36.07
CA ALA A 28 -26.51 -15.23 36.94
C ALA A 28 -26.70 -13.90 37.68
N VAL A 29 -25.62 -13.31 38.21
CA VAL A 29 -25.67 -11.98 38.84
C VAL A 29 -26.09 -10.91 37.83
N ILE A 30 -25.52 -10.91 36.62
CA ILE A 30 -25.92 -9.96 35.57
C ILE A 30 -27.41 -10.13 35.22
N ALA A 31 -27.87 -11.36 35.05
CA ALA A 31 -29.28 -11.67 34.78
C ALA A 31 -30.19 -11.16 35.91
N GLY A 32 -29.81 -11.37 37.17
CA GLY A 32 -30.51 -10.89 38.35
C GLY A 32 -30.57 -9.36 38.42
N LEU A 33 -29.46 -8.68 38.13
CA LEU A 33 -29.42 -7.21 38.08
C LEU A 33 -30.35 -6.65 37.00
N ILE A 34 -30.35 -7.24 35.79
CA ILE A 34 -31.27 -6.82 34.73
C ILE A 34 -32.71 -7.05 35.18
N LEU A 35 -33.02 -8.20 35.76
CA LEU A 35 -34.37 -8.51 36.23
C LEU A 35 -34.84 -7.54 37.32
N LEU A 36 -33.97 -7.19 38.27
CA LEU A 36 -34.27 -6.29 39.39
C LEU A 36 -34.49 -4.84 38.92
N PHE A 37 -33.63 -4.34 38.04
CA PHE A 37 -33.62 -2.91 37.67
C PHE A 37 -34.39 -2.58 36.40
N ASP A 38 -34.46 -3.52 35.45
CA ASP A 38 -35.05 -3.31 34.12
C ASP A 38 -36.21 -4.26 33.81
N GLY A 39 -36.42 -5.30 34.62
CA GLY A 39 -37.48 -6.30 34.43
C GLY A 39 -37.22 -7.24 33.25
N ARG A 40 -38.30 -7.77 32.66
CA ARG A 40 -38.23 -8.69 31.51
C ARG A 40 -38.30 -7.92 30.18
N PRO A 41 -37.75 -8.48 29.08
CA PRO A 41 -36.94 -9.69 29.02
C PRO A 41 -35.48 -9.46 29.45
N VAL A 42 -34.85 -10.47 30.07
CA VAL A 42 -33.43 -10.44 30.46
C VAL A 42 -32.51 -10.72 29.26
N LEU A 43 -32.96 -11.58 28.35
CA LEU A 43 -32.20 -12.03 27.19
C LEU A 43 -32.78 -11.45 25.91
N PHE A 44 -31.91 -11.20 24.95
CA PHE A 44 -32.25 -10.75 23.61
C PHE A 44 -31.55 -11.61 22.57
N CYS A 45 -32.32 -12.07 21.58
CA CYS A 45 -31.83 -12.88 20.46
C CYS A 45 -31.79 -12.04 19.19
N GLN A 46 -30.62 -11.98 18.54
CA GLN A 46 -30.45 -11.25 17.29
C GLN A 46 -30.05 -12.18 16.15
N ARG A 47 -30.81 -12.17 15.06
CA ARG A 47 -30.47 -12.92 13.84
C ARG A 47 -29.26 -12.33 13.14
N ARG A 48 -28.25 -13.15 12.89
CA ARG A 48 -26.99 -12.80 12.21
C ARG A 48 -26.63 -13.84 11.17
N LEU A 49 -25.69 -13.52 10.29
CA LEU A 49 -25.17 -14.41 9.26
C LEU A 49 -23.84 -15.01 9.70
N GLY A 50 -23.74 -16.34 9.63
CA GLY A 50 -22.58 -17.13 10.01
C GLY A 50 -21.83 -17.73 8.81
N ARG A 51 -21.19 -18.86 9.05
CA ARG A 51 -20.47 -19.62 8.02
C ARG A 51 -21.46 -20.02 6.89
N HIS A 52 -21.01 -19.90 5.65
CA HIS A 52 -21.78 -20.11 4.43
C HIS A 52 -23.07 -19.28 4.36
N MET A 53 -23.05 -18.08 4.95
CA MET A 53 -24.21 -17.19 5.00
C MET A 53 -25.44 -17.80 5.71
N ARG A 54 -25.23 -18.84 6.52
CA ARG A 54 -26.32 -19.47 7.26
C ARG A 54 -26.78 -18.55 8.40
N PRO A 55 -28.08 -18.24 8.49
CA PRO A 55 -28.58 -17.43 9.58
C PRO A 55 -28.52 -18.21 10.90
N PHE A 56 -28.17 -17.53 11.99
CA PHE A 56 -28.20 -18.07 13.35
C PHE A 56 -28.55 -16.97 14.35
N ASN A 57 -28.96 -17.36 15.56
CA ASN A 57 -29.40 -16.43 16.59
C ASN A 57 -28.27 -16.18 17.61
N VAL A 58 -27.76 -14.95 17.64
CA VAL A 58 -26.77 -14.51 18.64
C VAL A 58 -27.48 -14.15 19.93
N LEU A 59 -27.04 -14.73 21.05
CA LEU A 59 -27.59 -14.48 22.38
C LEU A 59 -26.87 -13.31 23.06
N LYS A 60 -27.64 -12.37 23.61
CA LYS A 60 -27.13 -11.21 24.37
C LYS A 60 -28.01 -10.91 25.57
N PHE A 61 -27.46 -10.16 26.53
CA PHE A 61 -28.30 -9.53 27.55
C PHE A 61 -29.12 -8.38 26.95
N CYS A 62 -30.36 -8.21 27.42
CA CYS A 62 -31.25 -7.18 26.93
C CYS A 62 -30.80 -5.82 27.45
N THR A 63 -30.34 -4.96 26.54
CA THR A 63 -29.86 -3.61 26.89
C THR A 63 -30.73 -2.50 26.32
N LEU A 64 -31.79 -2.85 25.59
CA LEU A 64 -32.74 -1.92 24.97
C LEU A 64 -34.18 -2.23 25.38
N THR A 65 -35.00 -1.19 25.45
CA THR A 65 -36.46 -1.33 25.46
C THR A 65 -36.97 -1.67 24.05
N SER A 66 -38.25 -2.06 23.94
CA SER A 66 -38.94 -2.27 22.66
C SER A 66 -38.88 -1.04 21.74
N GLU A 67 -38.83 0.16 22.33
CA GLU A 67 -38.75 1.44 21.61
C GLU A 67 -37.30 1.85 21.27
N GLY A 68 -36.30 1.00 21.56
CA GLY A 68 -34.90 1.28 21.25
C GLY A 68 -34.18 2.20 22.24
N ARG A 69 -34.79 2.52 23.39
CA ARG A 69 -34.14 3.29 24.48
C ARG A 69 -33.20 2.39 25.28
N VAL A 70 -32.08 2.92 25.74
CA VAL A 70 -31.10 2.15 26.54
C VAL A 70 -31.66 1.93 27.95
N ARG A 71 -31.66 0.67 28.39
CA ARG A 71 -32.06 0.25 29.75
C ARG A 71 -31.10 0.78 30.82
N ARG A 72 -31.52 0.81 32.09
CA ARG A 72 -30.70 1.34 33.21
C ARG A 72 -29.40 0.56 33.34
N THR A 73 -29.46 -0.77 33.40
CA THR A 73 -28.25 -1.62 33.41
C THR A 73 -27.56 -1.65 32.05
N GLY A 74 -28.30 -1.36 30.98
CA GLY A 74 -27.83 -1.38 29.59
C GLY A 74 -26.65 -0.46 29.31
N THR A 75 -26.59 0.71 29.95
CA THR A 75 -25.47 1.66 29.78
C THR A 75 -24.15 1.06 30.26
N TRP A 76 -24.13 0.46 31.45
CA TRP A 76 -22.94 -0.17 32.01
C TRP A 76 -22.58 -1.45 31.24
N LEU A 77 -23.56 -2.31 30.94
CA LEU A 77 -23.34 -3.56 30.20
C LEU A 77 -22.70 -3.32 28.83
N ARG A 78 -23.15 -2.30 28.09
CA ARG A 78 -22.57 -1.93 26.79
C ARG A 78 -21.19 -1.31 26.90
N LYS A 79 -20.95 -0.53 27.97
CA LYS A 79 -19.65 0.11 28.22
C LYS A 79 -18.57 -0.92 28.53
N THR A 80 -18.90 -1.94 29.31
CA THR A 80 -18.02 -3.05 29.66
C THR A 80 -17.97 -4.16 28.61
N GLY A 81 -18.98 -4.25 27.74
CA GLY A 81 -19.13 -5.31 26.76
C GLY A 81 -19.67 -6.63 27.35
N LEU A 82 -20.16 -6.59 28.59
CA LEU A 82 -20.74 -7.76 29.26
C LEU A 82 -22.05 -8.20 28.62
N ASP A 83 -22.73 -7.33 27.86
CA ASP A 83 -23.94 -7.68 27.12
C ASP A 83 -23.71 -8.78 26.07
N GLU A 84 -22.47 -8.94 25.59
CA GLU A 84 -22.08 -9.94 24.60
C GLU A 84 -21.53 -11.23 25.21
N LEU A 85 -21.40 -11.35 26.54
CA LEU A 85 -20.76 -12.50 27.18
C LEU A 85 -21.51 -13.83 26.93
N LEU A 86 -22.83 -13.76 26.79
CA LEU A 86 -23.69 -14.92 26.48
C LEU A 86 -23.43 -15.55 25.11
N GLN A 87 -22.69 -14.88 24.21
CA GLN A 87 -22.32 -15.45 22.91
C GLN A 87 -21.40 -16.67 23.04
N ILE A 88 -20.82 -16.91 24.22
CA ILE A 88 -20.06 -18.14 24.49
C ILE A 88 -20.91 -19.40 24.30
N VAL A 89 -22.23 -19.31 24.55
CA VAL A 89 -23.18 -20.40 24.27
C VAL A 89 -23.25 -20.71 22.78
N ASN A 90 -23.18 -19.69 21.91
CA ASN A 90 -23.14 -19.88 20.46
C ASN A 90 -21.83 -20.57 20.00
N VAL A 91 -20.72 -20.37 20.72
CA VAL A 91 -19.47 -21.10 20.46
C VAL A 91 -19.61 -22.57 20.85
N VAL A 92 -20.18 -22.87 22.02
CA VAL A 92 -20.44 -24.26 22.46
C VAL A 92 -21.34 -25.00 21.47
N ARG A 93 -22.38 -24.32 20.95
CA ARG A 93 -23.28 -24.83 19.89
C ARG A 93 -22.61 -25.01 18.52
N GLY A 94 -21.40 -24.49 18.33
CA GLY A 94 -20.65 -24.59 17.09
C GLY A 94 -21.10 -23.60 15.99
N GLU A 95 -21.95 -22.63 16.32
CA GLU A 95 -22.40 -21.57 15.42
C GLU A 95 -21.33 -20.47 15.29
N MET A 96 -20.58 -20.25 16.36
CA MET A 96 -19.49 -19.27 16.46
C MET A 96 -18.16 -19.94 16.86
N ALA A 97 -17.10 -19.14 16.79
CA ALA A 97 -15.76 -19.40 17.31
C ALA A 97 -15.42 -18.36 18.40
N LEU A 98 -14.38 -18.62 19.20
CA LEU A 98 -13.86 -17.62 20.13
C LEU A 98 -13.24 -16.45 19.37
N VAL A 99 -12.44 -16.75 18.34
CA VAL A 99 -11.78 -15.77 17.48
C VAL A 99 -12.26 -15.94 16.04
N GLY A 100 -12.68 -14.84 15.41
CA GLY A 100 -13.26 -14.86 14.07
C GLY A 100 -13.87 -13.53 13.64
N PRO A 101 -14.36 -13.44 12.38
CA PRO A 101 -14.97 -12.21 11.87
C PRO A 101 -16.23 -11.88 12.65
N ARG A 102 -16.55 -10.58 12.79
CA ARG A 102 -17.78 -10.18 13.48
C ARG A 102 -19.01 -10.72 12.73
N PRO A 103 -20.00 -11.32 13.43
CA PRO A 103 -21.25 -11.71 12.79
C PRO A 103 -22.06 -10.47 12.38
N LEU A 104 -22.49 -10.42 11.11
CA LEU A 104 -23.23 -9.29 10.53
C LEU A 104 -24.73 -9.59 10.40
N THR A 105 -25.59 -8.57 10.41
CA THR A 105 -26.99 -8.73 9.96
C THR A 105 -27.04 -8.79 8.43
N ALA A 106 -28.16 -9.27 7.87
CA ALA A 106 -28.40 -9.18 6.43
C ALA A 106 -28.35 -7.72 5.94
N GLU A 107 -28.90 -6.80 6.72
CA GLU A 107 -28.84 -5.36 6.44
C GLU A 107 -27.40 -4.83 6.45
N ASP A 108 -26.56 -5.22 7.43
CA ASP A 108 -25.14 -4.84 7.47
C ASP A 108 -24.39 -5.37 6.24
N VAL A 109 -24.74 -6.55 5.74
CA VAL A 109 -24.14 -7.12 4.52
C VAL A 109 -24.48 -6.27 3.30
N LEU A 110 -25.73 -5.84 3.15
CA LEU A 110 -26.15 -4.96 2.06
C LEU A 110 -25.49 -3.58 2.19
N ARG A 111 -25.65 -2.94 3.35
CA ARG A 111 -25.16 -1.59 3.65
C ARG A 111 -23.64 -1.45 3.49
N LEU A 112 -22.87 -2.47 3.87
CA LEU A 112 -21.40 -2.43 3.81
C LEU A 112 -20.84 -3.02 2.50
N GLY A 113 -21.69 -3.50 1.57
CA GLY A 113 -21.26 -4.00 0.27
C GLY A 113 -20.68 -5.42 0.28
N TRP A 114 -21.03 -6.25 1.27
CA TRP A 114 -20.58 -7.64 1.39
C TRP A 114 -21.33 -8.64 0.50
N HIS A 115 -22.20 -8.15 -0.37
CA HIS A 115 -22.92 -8.94 -1.38
C HIS A 115 -22.17 -9.02 -2.73
N ARG A 116 -21.10 -8.23 -2.92
CA ARG A 116 -20.34 -8.15 -4.20
C ARG A 116 -19.34 -9.30 -4.35
N GLU A 117 -18.97 -9.63 -5.60
CA GLU A 117 -17.97 -10.67 -5.89
C GLU A 117 -16.65 -10.44 -5.11
N GLY A 118 -16.13 -11.52 -4.50
CA GLY A 118 -14.95 -11.49 -3.62
C GLY A 118 -15.22 -11.29 -2.12
N ALA A 119 -16.47 -10.97 -1.72
CA ALA A 119 -16.88 -10.84 -0.32
C ALA A 119 -17.03 -12.18 0.45
N GLY A 120 -17.00 -13.32 -0.25
CA GLY A 120 -17.29 -14.64 0.31
C GLY A 120 -16.27 -15.14 1.34
N LEU A 121 -15.04 -14.61 1.38
CA LEU A 121 -13.97 -15.11 2.25
C LEU A 121 -14.34 -15.06 3.74
N ARG A 122 -15.04 -14.01 4.21
CA ARG A 122 -15.45 -13.88 5.62
C ARG A 122 -16.47 -14.93 6.04
N PHE A 123 -17.30 -15.38 5.10
CA PHE A 123 -18.35 -16.35 5.34
C PHE A 123 -17.85 -17.78 5.14
N ARG A 124 -16.58 -18.01 4.77
CA ARG A 124 -16.02 -19.36 4.69
C ARG A 124 -15.66 -19.94 6.05
N VAL A 125 -15.51 -19.09 7.08
CA VAL A 125 -15.18 -19.48 8.44
C VAL A 125 -16.32 -19.14 9.40
N ARG A 126 -16.29 -19.71 10.61
CA ARG A 126 -17.23 -19.33 11.67
C ARG A 126 -16.95 -17.90 12.16
N PRO A 127 -18.00 -17.09 12.40
CA PRO A 127 -17.83 -15.79 13.03
C PRO A 127 -17.31 -15.93 14.47
N GLY A 128 -16.66 -14.89 14.99
CA GLY A 128 -16.02 -14.89 16.29
C GLY A 128 -16.65 -13.95 17.31
N ILE A 129 -16.56 -14.30 18.60
CA ILE A 129 -16.84 -13.37 19.71
C ILE A 129 -15.88 -12.19 19.62
N THR A 130 -14.57 -12.47 19.51
CA THR A 130 -13.54 -11.46 19.29
C THR A 130 -12.83 -11.61 17.94
N GLY A 131 -12.09 -10.59 17.56
CA GLY A 131 -11.33 -10.53 16.31
C GLY A 131 -10.69 -9.15 16.11
N LEU A 132 -9.83 -9.05 15.09
CA LEU A 132 -9.13 -7.79 14.79
C LEU A 132 -10.12 -6.63 14.52
N GLY A 133 -11.26 -6.90 13.88
CA GLY A 133 -12.31 -5.90 13.67
C GLY A 133 -12.90 -5.38 14.97
N GLN A 134 -13.12 -6.26 15.96
CA GLN A 134 -13.74 -5.95 17.25
C GLN A 134 -12.80 -5.18 18.19
N ILE A 135 -11.50 -5.54 18.18
CA ILE A 135 -10.47 -4.89 19.02
C ILE A 135 -10.19 -3.49 18.51
N PHE A 136 -9.92 -3.36 17.21
CA PHE A 136 -9.39 -2.13 16.67
C PHE A 136 -10.42 -1.21 16.03
N GLY A 137 -11.58 -1.73 15.62
CA GLY A 137 -12.69 -0.96 15.07
C GLY A 137 -12.34 -0.34 13.71
N GLY A 138 -12.85 -0.92 12.63
CA GLY A 138 -12.74 -0.27 11.32
C GLY A 138 -13.57 1.02 11.30
N GLN A 139 -12.94 2.16 11.01
CA GLN A 139 -13.65 3.44 10.84
C GLN A 139 -14.39 3.52 9.49
N SER A 140 -14.27 2.48 8.64
CA SER A 140 -15.05 2.33 7.41
C SER A 140 -15.11 0.86 6.98
N ALA A 141 -16.08 0.50 6.12
CA ALA A 141 -16.27 -0.86 5.61
C ALA A 141 -14.98 -1.45 5.00
N ARG A 142 -14.22 -0.64 4.25
CA ARG A 142 -12.92 -1.03 3.68
C ARG A 142 -11.88 -1.38 4.75
N GLN A 143 -11.92 -0.72 5.90
CA GLN A 143 -11.01 -1.00 7.02
C GLN A 143 -11.34 -2.32 7.67
N SER A 144 -12.60 -2.49 8.07
CA SER A 144 -13.08 -3.74 8.65
C SER A 144 -12.78 -4.92 7.73
N ALA A 145 -13.00 -4.75 6.42
CA ALA A 145 -12.66 -5.77 5.44
C ALA A 145 -11.16 -6.08 5.36
N ALA A 146 -10.29 -5.08 5.45
CA ALA A 146 -8.84 -5.30 5.46
C ALA A 146 -8.39 -6.06 6.70
N LEU A 147 -8.93 -5.73 7.88
CA LEU A 147 -8.62 -6.40 9.14
C LEU A 147 -9.07 -7.86 9.13
N GLU A 148 -10.27 -8.10 8.62
CA GLU A 148 -10.80 -9.45 8.46
C GLU A 148 -9.97 -10.26 7.47
N ARG A 149 -9.52 -9.69 6.34
CA ARG A 149 -8.60 -10.38 5.42
C ARG A 149 -7.27 -10.75 6.05
N ILE A 150 -6.69 -9.87 6.87
CA ILE A 150 -5.42 -10.16 7.57
C ILE A 150 -5.63 -11.33 8.52
N MET A 151 -6.71 -11.30 9.29
CA MET A 151 -7.04 -12.37 10.24
C MET A 151 -7.27 -13.72 9.56
N LEU A 152 -7.97 -13.72 8.41
CA LEU A 152 -8.22 -14.94 7.62
C LEU A 152 -6.95 -15.50 6.95
N ARG A 153 -5.98 -14.65 6.63
CA ARG A 153 -4.70 -15.08 6.02
C ARG A 153 -3.71 -15.64 7.03
N GLN A 154 -3.80 -15.23 8.28
CA GLN A 154 -2.86 -15.59 9.34
C GLN A 154 -3.54 -16.44 10.43
N SER A 155 -4.56 -17.22 10.07
CA SER A 155 -5.33 -18.01 11.02
C SER A 155 -4.46 -19.12 11.65
N GLY A 156 -4.41 -19.14 12.99
CA GLY A 156 -3.63 -20.10 13.77
C GLY A 156 -3.68 -19.80 15.28
N ALA A 157 -3.41 -20.81 16.11
CA ALA A 157 -3.61 -20.75 17.57
C ALA A 157 -2.83 -19.60 18.26
N GLU A 158 -1.62 -19.29 17.79
CA GLU A 158 -0.81 -18.18 18.33
C GLU A 158 -1.50 -16.82 18.10
N GLN A 159 -2.04 -16.60 16.91
CA GLN A 159 -2.72 -15.36 16.57
C GLN A 159 -4.05 -15.23 17.32
N ASP A 160 -4.74 -16.34 17.55
CA ASP A 160 -5.97 -16.36 18.34
C ASP A 160 -5.70 -16.05 19.79
N LEU A 161 -4.66 -16.66 20.39
CA LEU A 161 -4.24 -16.37 21.75
C LEU A 161 -3.89 -14.89 21.90
N ARG A 162 -3.15 -14.32 20.94
CA ARG A 162 -2.89 -12.87 20.91
C ARG A 162 -4.17 -12.05 20.84
N CYS A 163 -5.14 -12.43 20.01
CA CYS A 163 -6.43 -11.74 19.94
C CYS A 163 -7.20 -11.82 21.26
N ILE A 164 -7.22 -12.98 21.91
CA ILE A 164 -7.88 -13.19 23.21
C ILE A 164 -7.22 -12.31 24.27
N VAL A 165 -5.89 -12.36 24.41
CA VAL A 165 -5.15 -11.53 25.37
C VAL A 165 -5.38 -10.05 25.15
N LEU A 166 -5.32 -9.57 23.89
CA LEU A 166 -5.62 -8.18 23.57
C LEU A 166 -7.07 -7.80 23.88
N THR A 167 -8.01 -8.73 23.76
CA THR A 167 -9.41 -8.50 24.13
C THR A 167 -9.56 -8.38 25.64
N LEU A 168 -8.92 -9.25 26.42
CA LEU A 168 -8.92 -9.18 27.88
C LEU A 168 -8.30 -7.87 28.38
N LEU A 169 -7.15 -7.47 27.81
CA LEU A 169 -6.54 -6.18 28.10
C LEU A 169 -7.44 -5.00 27.69
N ALA A 170 -8.19 -5.11 26.59
CA ALA A 170 -9.15 -4.09 26.18
C ALA A 170 -10.34 -3.96 27.14
N LEU A 171 -10.76 -5.05 27.78
CA LEU A 171 -11.83 -5.05 28.78
C LEU A 171 -11.37 -4.36 30.07
N VAL A 172 -10.14 -4.63 30.53
CA VAL A 172 -9.59 -4.05 31.77
C VAL A 172 -9.16 -2.59 31.57
N SER A 173 -8.34 -2.31 30.56
CA SER A 173 -7.74 -0.99 30.34
C SER A 173 -8.62 -0.06 29.51
N GLY A 174 -9.69 -0.57 28.90
CA GLY A 174 -10.49 0.15 27.92
C GLY A 174 -9.84 0.21 26.53
N LYS A 175 -10.66 -0.01 25.48
CA LYS A 175 -10.22 -0.06 24.08
C LYS A 175 -9.38 1.15 23.64
N ARG A 176 -9.63 2.35 24.18
CA ARG A 176 -8.87 3.57 23.81
C ARG A 176 -7.45 3.54 24.34
N LEU A 177 -7.24 3.15 25.61
CA LEU A 177 -5.91 3.08 26.21
C LEU A 177 -5.11 1.93 25.61
N LEU A 178 -5.74 0.76 25.40
CA LEU A 178 -5.09 -0.34 24.70
C LEU A 178 -4.65 0.06 23.29
N ARG A 179 -5.53 0.72 22.50
CA ARG A 179 -5.16 1.22 21.17
C ARG A 179 -4.03 2.24 21.22
N ARG A 180 -4.01 3.13 22.23
CA ARG A 180 -2.89 4.06 22.45
C ARG A 180 -1.60 3.34 22.82
N TRP A 181 -1.67 2.31 23.67
CA TRP A 181 -0.53 1.50 24.08
C TRP A 181 0.01 0.65 22.91
N LEU A 182 -0.85 -0.04 22.16
CA LEU A 182 -0.48 -0.74 20.93
C LEU A 182 0.07 0.21 19.86
N ALA A 183 -0.47 1.43 19.77
CA ALA A 183 0.05 2.46 18.88
C ALA A 183 1.45 2.96 19.29
N ARG A 184 1.80 2.91 20.58
CA ARG A 184 3.18 3.14 21.06
C ARG A 184 4.06 1.89 20.87
N GLY A 185 3.47 0.70 20.90
CA GLY A 185 4.19 -0.59 20.98
C GLY A 185 4.49 -1.31 19.67
N ARG A 186 3.71 -1.16 18.58
CA ARG A 186 4.05 -1.65 17.22
C ARG A 186 2.91 -1.38 16.24
N GLY A 187 3.23 -0.72 15.12
CA GLY A 187 2.68 -0.99 13.77
C GLY A 187 1.21 -0.74 13.44
N TRP A 188 0.29 -0.58 14.39
CA TRP A 188 -1.14 -0.69 14.07
C TRP A 188 -1.91 0.65 14.12
N ARG A 189 -1.49 1.58 13.27
CA ARG A 189 -2.32 2.74 12.90
C ARG A 189 -2.44 2.76 11.38
N LYS A 190 -3.67 2.84 10.87
CA LYS A 190 -3.91 3.75 9.75
C LYS A 190 -3.35 5.09 10.19
N GLN A 191 -2.30 5.59 9.54
CA GLN A 191 -1.68 6.85 9.94
C GLN A 191 -2.33 8.01 9.18
N PRO A 192 -3.31 8.73 9.73
CA PRO A 192 -3.48 10.13 9.36
C PRO A 192 -2.31 10.89 10.00
N GLY A 193 -1.43 11.41 9.13
CA GLY A 193 -0.44 12.42 9.47
C GLY A 193 1.03 11.97 9.57
N THR A 194 1.50 10.99 8.80
CA THR A 194 2.96 10.82 8.61
C THR A 194 3.41 11.36 7.26
N CYS A 195 4.70 11.71 7.14
CA CYS A 195 5.26 12.10 5.85
C CYS A 195 4.96 11.04 4.76
N TRP A 196 4.93 9.76 5.12
CA TRP A 196 4.60 8.65 4.23
C TRP A 196 3.16 8.65 3.72
N SER A 197 2.17 9.12 4.50
CA SER A 197 0.80 9.22 3.99
C SER A 197 0.67 10.26 2.89
N ARG A 198 1.47 11.34 2.91
CA ARG A 198 1.51 12.34 1.81
C ARG A 198 2.05 11.73 0.53
N TRP A 199 3.10 10.92 0.63
CA TRP A 199 3.66 10.17 -0.49
C TRP A 199 2.68 9.13 -1.04
N GLN A 200 1.97 8.43 -0.15
CA GLN A 200 0.94 7.47 -0.56
C GLN A 200 -0.16 8.17 -1.36
N THR A 201 -0.68 9.31 -0.89
CA THR A 201 -1.68 10.11 -1.63
C THR A 201 -1.13 10.59 -2.97
N HIS A 202 0.14 11.01 -3.03
CA HIS A 202 0.78 11.42 -4.29
C HIS A 202 0.78 10.28 -5.31
N PHE A 203 1.28 9.09 -4.95
CA PHE A 203 1.35 7.96 -5.88
C PHE A 203 -0.03 7.38 -6.20
N GLU A 204 -0.97 7.35 -5.24
CA GLU A 204 -2.36 6.96 -5.50
C GLU A 204 -3.03 7.88 -6.54
N ALA A 205 -2.74 9.19 -6.50
CA ALA A 205 -3.25 10.14 -7.50
C ALA A 205 -2.64 9.92 -8.90
N ASN A 206 -1.50 9.23 -9.01
CA ASN A 206 -0.84 8.95 -10.29
C ASN A 206 -1.39 7.67 -10.96
N LEU A 207 -1.97 6.73 -10.20
CA LEU A 207 -2.51 5.46 -10.73
C LEU A 207 -3.61 5.64 -11.79
N GLY A 208 -4.39 6.72 -11.71
CA GLY A 208 -5.50 7.01 -12.62
C GLY A 208 -5.15 7.88 -13.81
N ARG A 209 -3.86 8.16 -14.05
CA ARG A 209 -3.46 9.05 -15.15
C ARG A 209 -3.47 8.32 -16.49
N PRO A 210 -4.06 8.92 -17.54
CA PRO A 210 -3.96 8.37 -18.87
C PRO A 210 -2.50 8.40 -19.33
N ASP A 211 -2.10 7.35 -20.04
CA ASP A 211 -0.78 7.29 -20.66
C ASP A 211 -0.78 8.21 -21.90
N PRO A 212 0.31 8.97 -22.13
CA PRO A 212 0.47 9.63 -23.41
C PRO A 212 0.46 8.57 -24.50
N HIS A 213 -0.42 8.72 -25.48
CA HIS A 213 -0.48 7.88 -26.65
C HIS A 213 0.07 8.64 -27.86
N PRO A 214 0.73 7.96 -28.80
CA PRO A 214 1.05 8.58 -30.08
C PRO A 214 -0.26 8.99 -30.76
N GLU A 215 -0.43 10.27 -31.07
CA GLU A 215 -1.54 10.70 -31.93
C GLU A 215 -1.38 10.01 -33.29
N ALA A 216 -2.45 9.36 -33.75
CA ALA A 216 -2.46 8.74 -35.07
C ALA A 216 -2.21 9.84 -36.12
N GLY A 217 -1.08 9.74 -36.84
CA GLY A 217 -0.80 10.62 -37.99
C GLY A 217 0.15 11.81 -37.77
N LEU A 218 0.77 11.99 -36.59
CA LEU A 218 1.83 13.01 -36.46
C LEU A 218 3.10 12.59 -37.22
N PRO A 219 3.77 13.50 -37.95
CA PRO A 219 4.84 13.16 -38.87
C PRO A 219 6.04 12.50 -38.15
N ILE A 220 6.54 11.45 -38.80
CA ILE A 220 7.76 10.74 -38.43
C ILE A 220 8.93 11.73 -38.54
N PHE A 221 9.35 12.26 -37.38
CA PHE A 221 10.70 12.72 -37.03
C PHE A 221 11.61 13.29 -38.14
N PRO A 222 12.03 14.56 -38.08
CA PRO A 222 13.21 15.06 -38.80
C PRO A 222 14.49 14.76 -38.00
N LEU A 223 14.70 13.51 -37.59
CA LEU A 223 16.01 13.04 -37.12
C LEU A 223 16.57 12.11 -38.18
N ASP A 224 17.86 12.28 -38.48
CA ASP A 224 18.59 11.32 -39.31
C ASP A 224 18.53 9.91 -38.67
N THR A 225 18.67 8.90 -39.51
CA THR A 225 18.55 7.49 -39.12
C THR A 225 19.55 7.11 -38.02
N ALA A 226 20.75 7.67 -38.02
CA ALA A 226 21.78 7.35 -37.03
C ALA A 226 21.43 7.94 -35.65
N SER A 227 20.93 9.17 -35.60
CA SER A 227 20.44 9.82 -34.37
C SER A 227 19.22 9.10 -33.80
N ARG A 228 18.30 8.65 -34.66
CA ARG A 228 17.12 7.87 -34.26
C ARG A 228 17.51 6.53 -33.63
N ASN A 229 18.41 5.79 -34.27
CA ASN A 229 18.90 4.51 -33.77
C ASN A 229 19.69 4.68 -32.47
N ALA A 230 20.51 5.72 -32.36
CA ALA A 230 21.27 6.04 -31.14
C ALA A 230 20.33 6.34 -29.96
N LEU A 231 19.26 7.11 -30.19
CA LEU A 231 18.25 7.41 -29.17
C LEU A 231 17.47 6.15 -28.78
N ALA A 232 17.01 5.37 -29.75
CA ALA A 232 16.23 4.15 -29.51
C ALA A 232 17.04 3.12 -28.70
N GLY A 233 18.31 2.89 -29.07
CA GLY A 233 19.19 2.00 -28.33
C GLY A 233 19.45 2.47 -26.90
N SER A 234 19.67 3.77 -26.71
CA SER A 234 19.83 4.37 -25.38
C SER A 234 18.59 4.18 -24.50
N LEU A 235 17.39 4.43 -25.05
CA LEU A 235 16.14 4.31 -24.31
C LEU A 235 15.74 2.86 -24.04
N ALA A 236 16.16 1.91 -24.89
CA ALA A 236 15.96 0.48 -24.65
C ALA A 236 16.74 -0.02 -23.41
N VAL A 237 17.95 0.51 -23.17
CA VAL A 237 18.72 0.20 -21.94
C VAL A 237 18.02 0.75 -20.70
N PHE A 238 17.54 2.00 -20.74
CA PHE A 238 16.78 2.57 -19.63
C PHE A 238 15.47 1.82 -19.36
N GLN A 239 14.74 1.44 -20.41
CA GLN A 239 13.53 0.64 -20.29
C GLN A 239 13.76 -0.69 -19.56
N LEU A 240 14.90 -1.35 -19.80
CA LEU A 240 15.29 -2.57 -19.09
C LEU A 240 15.55 -2.30 -17.60
N GLY A 241 16.08 -1.12 -17.26
CA GLY A 241 16.26 -0.63 -15.89
C GLY A 241 14.93 -0.48 -15.13
N GLU A 242 14.00 0.32 -15.66
CA GLU A 242 12.71 0.63 -15.00
C GLU A 242 11.83 -0.61 -14.81
N SER A 243 11.98 -1.61 -15.70
CA SER A 243 11.19 -2.84 -15.65
C SER A 243 11.69 -3.83 -14.58
N GLY A 244 12.86 -3.60 -13.99
CA GLY A 244 13.55 -4.54 -13.11
C GLY A 244 13.18 -4.44 -11.61
N GLU A 245 12.19 -3.63 -11.22
CA GLU A 245 12.01 -3.19 -9.83
C GLU A 245 11.12 -4.08 -8.94
N GLY A 246 10.33 -4.97 -9.51
CA GLY A 246 9.26 -5.70 -8.80
C GLY A 246 9.71 -6.49 -7.56
N ARG A 247 10.97 -6.93 -7.48
CA ARG A 247 11.48 -7.73 -6.34
C ARG A 247 11.66 -6.92 -5.05
N ILE A 248 12.00 -5.63 -5.14
CA ILE A 248 12.20 -4.78 -3.95
C ILE A 248 10.91 -4.67 -3.14
N ALA A 249 9.76 -4.62 -3.83
CA ALA A 249 8.44 -4.61 -3.19
C ALA A 249 8.11 -5.88 -2.39
N HIS A 250 8.73 -7.02 -2.68
CA HIS A 250 8.55 -8.26 -1.91
C HIS A 250 9.55 -8.39 -0.76
N GLU A 251 10.79 -7.96 -0.98
CA GLU A 251 11.82 -7.97 0.06
C GLU A 251 11.53 -6.99 1.20
N ILE A 252 10.93 -5.83 0.89
CA ILE A 252 10.58 -4.83 1.90
C ILE A 252 9.58 -5.36 2.92
N ASP A 253 8.72 -6.31 2.53
CA ASP A 253 7.73 -6.92 3.42
C ASP A 253 8.41 -7.77 4.51
N ARG A 254 9.57 -8.36 4.18
CA ARG A 254 10.37 -9.20 5.10
C ARG A 254 11.41 -8.38 5.88
N CYS A 255 11.74 -7.17 5.42
CA CYS A 255 12.76 -6.33 6.03
C CYS A 255 12.27 -5.66 7.33
N ARG A 256 13.09 -5.74 8.40
CA ARG A 256 12.87 -5.09 9.69
C ARG A 256 13.85 -3.94 9.90
N LEU A 257 13.72 -2.87 9.11
CA LEU A 257 14.51 -1.64 9.31
C LEU A 257 13.76 -0.64 10.21
N PRO A 258 14.45 0.04 11.15
CA PRO A 258 13.85 1.07 11.99
C PRO A 258 13.22 2.19 11.15
N GLY A 259 11.97 2.55 11.42
CA GLY A 259 11.27 3.61 10.69
C GLY A 259 10.51 3.18 9.42
N ILE A 260 10.68 1.92 8.98
CA ILE A 260 9.85 1.33 7.93
C ILE A 260 8.54 0.87 8.56
N ASN A 261 7.48 1.61 8.29
CA ASN A 261 6.11 1.25 8.68
C ASN A 261 5.29 0.83 7.46
N ASP A 262 4.07 0.34 7.70
CA ASP A 262 3.18 -0.11 6.62
C ASP A 262 2.87 0.99 5.61
N ALA A 263 2.86 2.26 6.03
CA ALA A 263 2.65 3.39 5.13
C ALA A 263 3.82 3.53 4.14
N TYR A 264 5.07 3.44 4.60
CA TYR A 264 6.24 3.41 3.70
C TYR A 264 6.20 2.21 2.76
N ARG A 265 5.92 1.01 3.29
CA ARG A 265 5.82 -0.22 2.47
C ARG A 265 4.80 -0.07 1.35
N ARG A 266 3.66 0.57 1.66
CA ARG A 266 2.62 0.84 0.67
C ARG A 266 3.06 1.90 -0.34
N SER A 267 3.67 3.00 0.09
CA SER A 267 4.20 4.02 -0.82
C SER A 267 5.27 3.46 -1.75
N LEU A 268 6.16 2.59 -1.26
CA LEU A 268 7.18 1.92 -2.08
C LEU A 268 6.55 0.99 -3.12
N LYS A 269 5.48 0.26 -2.79
CA LYS A 269 4.75 -0.58 -3.76
C LYS A 269 4.06 0.25 -4.85
N LEU A 270 3.54 1.42 -4.49
CA LEU A 270 2.95 2.35 -5.45
C LEU A 270 4.01 2.96 -6.37
N PHE A 271 5.17 3.34 -5.81
CA PHE A 271 6.35 3.77 -6.57
C PHE A 271 6.78 2.71 -7.60
N VAL A 272 6.98 1.45 -7.19
CA VAL A 272 7.34 0.35 -8.12
C VAL A 272 6.28 0.17 -9.23
N GLY A 273 5.01 0.44 -8.95
CA GLY A 273 3.95 0.44 -9.96
C GLY A 273 4.07 1.60 -10.97
N GLU A 274 4.54 2.76 -10.53
CA GLU A 274 4.82 3.93 -11.35
C GLU A 274 6.08 3.72 -12.22
N GLU A 275 7.14 3.14 -11.67
CA GLU A 275 8.33 2.73 -12.44
C GLU A 275 7.99 1.70 -13.51
N GLY A 276 7.14 0.72 -13.16
CA GLY A 276 6.61 -0.22 -14.13
C GLY A 276 5.79 0.46 -15.25
N ARG A 277 5.17 1.62 -14.98
CA ARG A 277 4.50 2.45 -16.00
C ARG A 277 5.52 3.18 -16.87
N HIS A 278 6.60 3.74 -16.31
CA HIS A 278 7.68 4.36 -17.07
C HIS A 278 8.34 3.37 -18.03
N GLY A 279 8.62 2.14 -17.58
CA GLY A 279 9.10 1.07 -18.45
C GLY A 279 8.19 0.80 -19.65
N ARG A 280 6.86 0.81 -19.47
CA ARG A 280 5.91 0.67 -20.58
C ARG A 280 5.95 1.85 -21.54
N LEU A 281 5.98 3.08 -21.01
CA LEU A 281 6.05 4.31 -21.81
C LEU A 281 7.34 4.40 -22.63
N LEU A 282 8.48 4.09 -22.03
CA LEU A 282 9.75 3.97 -22.73
C LEU A 282 9.69 2.90 -23.81
N GLY A 283 9.01 1.78 -23.55
CA GLY A 283 8.80 0.74 -24.56
C GLY A 283 8.02 1.23 -25.78
N HIS A 284 6.99 2.07 -25.59
CA HIS A 284 6.28 2.72 -26.70
C HIS A 284 7.16 3.71 -27.45
N VAL A 285 8.00 4.47 -26.74
CA VAL A 285 8.96 5.40 -27.35
C VAL A 285 10.02 4.66 -28.17
N VAL A 286 10.59 3.57 -27.66
CA VAL A 286 11.58 2.78 -28.40
C VAL A 286 10.98 2.25 -29.70
N ARG A 287 9.75 1.71 -29.65
CA ARG A 287 9.05 1.21 -30.84
C ARG A 287 8.69 2.32 -31.82
N SER A 288 8.28 3.50 -31.35
CA SER A 288 7.95 4.63 -32.24
C SER A 288 9.18 5.23 -32.92
N LEU A 289 10.37 5.03 -32.34
CA LEU A 289 11.65 5.34 -32.97
C LEU A 289 12.13 4.25 -33.94
N GLY A 290 11.39 3.14 -34.11
CA GLY A 290 11.79 1.99 -34.94
C GLY A 290 12.83 1.07 -34.27
N GLY A 291 13.07 1.23 -32.97
CA GLY A 291 13.98 0.38 -32.19
C GLY A 291 13.31 -0.88 -31.66
N ARG A 292 14.14 -1.80 -31.15
CA ARG A 292 13.71 -3.02 -30.46
C ARG A 292 14.06 -2.95 -28.98
N LEU A 293 13.24 -3.56 -28.13
CA LEU A 293 13.56 -3.73 -26.72
C LEU A 293 14.71 -4.74 -26.57
N ILE A 294 15.54 -4.54 -25.57
CA ILE A 294 16.68 -5.40 -25.29
C ILE A 294 16.45 -6.17 -23.99
N GLU A 295 16.90 -7.42 -23.96
CA GLU A 295 16.74 -8.28 -22.78
C GLU A 295 17.97 -8.26 -21.86
N LYS A 296 19.13 -7.91 -22.41
CA LYS A 296 20.42 -7.91 -21.71
C LYS A 296 21.24 -6.69 -22.09
N ASN A 297 21.82 -6.06 -21.07
CA ASN A 297 22.88 -5.06 -21.21
C ASN A 297 23.85 -5.25 -20.03
N TRP A 298 25.14 -5.01 -20.26
CA TRP A 298 26.19 -5.29 -19.28
C TRP A 298 26.12 -4.35 -18.06
N THR A 299 25.87 -3.04 -18.25
CA THR A 299 25.66 -2.12 -17.13
C THR A 299 24.39 -2.46 -16.38
N ALA A 300 23.29 -2.77 -17.07
CA ALA A 300 22.05 -3.22 -16.45
C ALA A 300 22.26 -4.50 -15.61
N SER A 301 23.05 -5.44 -16.13
CA SER A 301 23.41 -6.67 -15.43
C SER A 301 24.29 -6.39 -14.20
N LEU A 302 25.24 -5.46 -14.32
CA LEU A 302 26.10 -5.01 -13.23
C LEU A 302 25.29 -4.31 -12.13
N PHE A 303 24.35 -3.43 -12.52
CA PHE A 303 23.39 -2.80 -11.61
C PHE A 303 22.54 -3.84 -10.87
N VAL A 304 22.05 -4.86 -11.57
CA VAL A 304 21.29 -5.96 -10.97
C VAL A 304 22.17 -6.79 -10.02
N PHE A 305 23.42 -7.06 -10.39
CA PHE A 305 24.39 -7.80 -9.59
C PHE A 305 24.72 -7.08 -8.27
N PHE A 306 25.12 -5.81 -8.34
CA PHE A 306 25.35 -5.00 -7.14
C PHE A 306 24.08 -4.91 -6.30
N ARG A 307 22.92 -4.66 -6.92
CA ARG A 307 21.66 -4.65 -6.17
C ARG A 307 21.42 -5.97 -5.43
N ARG A 308 21.72 -7.13 -6.01
CA ARG A 308 21.52 -8.46 -5.38
C ARG A 308 22.44 -8.72 -4.19
N LEU A 309 23.66 -8.22 -4.21
CA LEU A 309 24.65 -8.43 -3.14
C LEU A 309 24.42 -7.58 -1.90
N LEU A 310 23.51 -6.61 -1.95
CA LEU A 310 23.45 -5.51 -0.98
C LEU A 310 22.17 -5.54 -0.14
N GLY A 311 22.28 -5.13 1.12
CA GLY A 311 21.13 -4.98 2.03
C GLY A 311 20.14 -3.91 1.55
N VAL A 312 18.91 -3.93 2.07
CA VAL A 312 17.79 -3.06 1.61
C VAL A 312 18.16 -1.57 1.57
N ARG A 313 18.96 -1.06 2.53
CA ARG A 313 19.42 0.35 2.53
C ARG A 313 20.20 0.71 1.27
N LEU A 314 21.09 -0.18 0.85
CA LEU A 314 21.97 0.05 -0.28
C LEU A 314 21.25 -0.21 -1.61
N LYS A 315 20.29 -1.15 -1.64
CA LYS A 315 19.33 -1.26 -2.78
C LYS A 315 18.58 0.06 -3.01
N LEU A 316 18.03 0.67 -1.96
CA LEU A 316 17.33 1.96 -2.04
C LEU A 316 18.26 3.12 -2.40
N LEU A 317 19.56 3.01 -2.09
CA LEU A 317 20.56 4.03 -2.44
C LEU A 317 20.88 3.96 -3.94
N VAL A 318 20.98 2.75 -4.48
CA VAL A 318 21.14 2.51 -5.92
C VAL A 318 19.91 3.01 -6.69
N LEU A 319 18.69 2.76 -6.19
CA LEU A 319 17.47 3.33 -6.77
C LEU A 319 17.52 4.87 -6.78
N LEU A 320 17.85 5.50 -5.65
CA LEU A 320 18.01 6.96 -5.59
C LEU A 320 19.06 7.50 -6.58
N ALA A 321 20.12 6.74 -6.88
CA ALA A 321 21.07 7.11 -7.92
C ALA A 321 20.49 6.93 -9.33
N ALA A 322 19.65 5.92 -9.56
CA ALA A 322 18.92 5.74 -10.82
C ALA A 322 17.99 6.93 -11.10
N GLU A 323 17.31 7.49 -10.09
CA GLU A 323 16.51 8.72 -10.22
C GLU A 323 17.34 9.91 -10.75
N ILE A 324 18.62 10.00 -10.36
CA ILE A 324 19.51 11.06 -10.86
C ILE A 324 19.86 10.80 -12.33
N VAL A 325 20.06 9.54 -12.70
CA VAL A 325 20.35 9.13 -14.06
C VAL A 325 19.19 9.50 -14.99
N SER A 326 17.98 9.00 -14.69
CA SER A 326 16.75 9.27 -15.43
C SER A 326 16.50 10.78 -15.56
N MET A 327 16.55 11.54 -14.47
CA MET A 327 16.34 12.99 -14.48
C MET A 327 17.29 13.73 -15.41
N ASN A 328 18.58 13.39 -15.40
CA ASN A 328 19.58 14.08 -16.23
C ASN A 328 19.51 13.66 -17.69
N VAL A 329 19.39 12.35 -17.94
CA VAL A 329 19.42 11.81 -19.30
C VAL A 329 18.12 12.14 -20.04
N TYR A 330 16.95 11.94 -19.42
CA TYR A 330 15.67 12.30 -20.04
C TYR A 330 15.54 13.80 -20.26
N THR A 331 16.09 14.64 -19.38
CA THR A 331 16.16 16.09 -19.61
C THR A 331 17.03 16.43 -20.81
N ALA A 332 18.19 15.79 -20.94
CA ALA A 332 19.10 16.05 -22.05
C ALA A 332 18.48 15.64 -23.39
N PHE A 333 17.89 14.44 -23.47
CA PHE A 333 17.17 13.99 -24.66
C PHE A 333 15.94 14.87 -24.96
N ALA A 334 15.09 15.17 -23.99
CA ALA A 334 13.92 16.02 -24.22
C ALA A 334 14.27 17.47 -24.63
N ARG A 335 15.49 17.95 -24.39
CA ARG A 335 15.97 19.25 -24.87
C ARG A 335 16.50 19.19 -26.30
N ALA A 336 17.15 18.08 -26.67
CA ALA A 336 17.65 17.85 -28.02
C ALA A 336 16.53 17.52 -29.02
N LEU A 337 15.34 17.16 -28.55
CA LEU A 337 14.21 16.74 -29.39
C LEU A 337 13.23 17.87 -29.69
N PRO A 338 12.64 17.92 -30.90
CA PRO A 338 11.54 18.81 -31.24
C PRO A 338 10.26 18.43 -30.46
N PRO A 339 9.27 19.35 -30.35
CA PRO A 339 7.95 19.02 -29.82
C PRO A 339 7.36 17.78 -30.50
N GLY A 340 6.79 16.86 -29.70
CA GLY A 340 6.22 15.62 -30.22
C GLY A 340 6.09 14.55 -29.12
N PHE A 341 5.57 13.39 -29.50
CA PHE A 341 5.25 12.28 -28.60
C PHE A 341 6.44 11.87 -27.71
N VAL A 342 7.64 11.70 -28.30
CA VAL A 342 8.83 11.27 -27.55
C VAL A 342 9.27 12.32 -26.53
N ARG A 343 9.35 13.60 -26.94
CA ARG A 343 9.68 14.70 -26.03
C ARG A 343 8.67 14.85 -24.91
N GLY A 344 7.37 14.73 -25.24
CA GLY A 344 6.27 14.79 -24.27
C GLY A 344 6.36 13.67 -23.24
N THR A 345 6.61 12.45 -23.70
CA THR A 345 6.75 11.26 -22.85
C THR A 345 7.97 11.37 -21.91
N LEU A 346 9.14 11.74 -22.43
CA LEU A 346 10.34 11.94 -21.61
C LEU A 346 10.17 13.05 -20.57
N ARG A 347 9.46 14.14 -20.91
CA ARG A 347 9.12 15.21 -19.96
C ARG A 347 8.15 14.76 -18.89
N ALA A 348 7.17 13.93 -19.25
CA ALA A 348 6.20 13.36 -18.33
C ALA A 348 6.89 12.43 -17.32
N ILE A 349 7.71 11.50 -17.79
CA ILE A 349 8.52 10.61 -16.95
C ILE A 349 9.39 11.43 -16.00
N ARG A 350 10.20 12.37 -16.52
CA ARG A 350 11.04 13.26 -15.70
C ARG A 350 10.27 14.03 -14.61
N ALA A 351 9.00 14.39 -14.85
CA ALA A 351 8.20 15.09 -13.86
C ALA A 351 7.80 14.19 -12.67
N ASP A 352 7.78 12.87 -12.88
CA ASP A 352 7.54 11.85 -11.87
C ASP A 352 8.84 11.64 -11.03
N GLU A 353 10.00 11.53 -11.69
CA GLU A 353 11.34 11.32 -11.05
C GLU A 353 11.69 12.34 -9.95
N VAL A 354 11.25 13.59 -10.09
CA VAL A 354 11.48 14.62 -9.06
C VAL A 354 10.83 14.22 -7.73
N ALA A 355 9.63 13.63 -7.80
CA ALA A 355 8.91 13.14 -6.64
C ALA A 355 9.59 11.90 -6.05
N HIS A 356 10.10 11.01 -6.90
CA HIS A 356 10.81 9.79 -6.52
C HIS A 356 12.13 10.07 -5.79
N LEU A 357 12.95 10.98 -6.33
CA LEU A 357 14.17 11.47 -5.68
C LEU A 357 13.87 12.00 -4.27
N ARG A 358 12.82 12.81 -4.13
CA ARG A 358 12.40 13.39 -2.84
C ARG A 358 11.84 12.33 -1.89
N PHE A 359 11.13 11.32 -2.41
CA PHE A 359 10.62 10.19 -1.64
C PHE A 359 11.76 9.37 -1.03
N HIS A 360 12.78 9.03 -1.82
CA HIS A 360 13.96 8.33 -1.35
C HIS A 360 14.84 9.19 -0.42
N ALA A 361 14.98 10.50 -0.68
CA ALA A 361 15.69 11.41 0.22
C ALA A 361 15.04 11.49 1.62
N GLU A 362 13.70 11.51 1.71
CA GLU A 362 12.98 11.48 3.00
C GLU A 362 13.20 10.16 3.75
N PHE A 363 13.41 9.05 3.02
CA PHE A 363 13.76 7.75 3.62
C PHE A 363 15.14 7.81 4.27
N PHE A 364 16.16 8.26 3.54
CA PHE A 364 17.52 8.36 4.06
C PHE A 364 17.63 9.38 5.19
N ARG A 365 16.95 10.53 5.11
CA ARG A 365 16.86 11.49 6.22
C ARG A 365 16.37 10.84 7.51
N GLN A 366 15.34 10.00 7.42
CA GLN A 366 14.81 9.28 8.56
C GLN A 366 15.71 8.14 9.06
N GLN A 367 16.51 7.52 8.19
CA GLN A 367 17.52 6.55 8.60
C GLN A 367 18.68 7.24 9.32
N LEU A 368 19.18 8.38 8.82
CA LEU A 368 20.28 9.12 9.42
C LEU A 368 19.91 9.65 10.81
N LYS A 369 18.72 10.24 10.97
CA LYS A 369 18.22 10.69 12.28
C LYS A 369 18.18 9.59 13.35
N ARG A 370 18.07 8.32 12.93
CA ARG A 370 18.00 7.16 13.83
C ARG A 370 19.32 6.38 13.92
N GLY A 371 20.24 6.58 12.98
CA GLY A 371 21.44 5.75 12.79
C GLY A 371 22.72 6.30 13.43
N GLY A 372 22.60 7.36 14.23
CA GLY A 372 23.73 7.97 14.95
C GLY A 372 24.68 8.81 14.08
N PRO A 373 25.71 9.40 14.69
CA PRO A 373 26.63 10.33 14.03
C PRO A 373 27.52 9.64 12.98
N LEU A 374 27.95 8.40 13.23
CA LEU A 374 28.81 7.65 12.31
C LEU A 374 28.15 7.42 10.95
N LEU A 375 26.88 7.00 10.94
CA LEU A 375 26.13 6.81 9.69
C LEU A 375 25.97 8.12 8.92
N SER A 376 25.80 9.23 9.64
CA SER A 376 25.66 10.57 9.07
C SER A 376 26.96 11.07 8.43
N LEU A 377 28.11 10.69 8.99
CA LEU A 377 29.43 11.02 8.45
C LEU A 377 29.80 10.15 7.23
N LEU A 378 29.40 8.87 7.22
CA LEU A 378 29.69 7.94 6.12
C LEU A 378 28.75 8.13 4.90
N PHE A 379 27.53 8.62 5.11
CA PHE A 379 26.53 8.73 4.04
C PHE A 379 26.99 9.55 2.82
N PRO A 380 27.59 10.75 2.98
CA PRO A 380 28.08 11.52 1.83
C PRO A 380 29.13 10.77 1.01
N LEU A 381 30.05 10.05 1.66
CA LEU A 381 31.11 9.28 0.99
C LEU A 381 30.52 8.15 0.14
N VAL A 382 29.64 7.35 0.74
CA VAL A 382 28.97 6.23 0.05
C VAL A 382 28.08 6.76 -1.07
N TRP A 383 27.39 7.88 -0.84
CA TRP A 383 26.55 8.52 -1.84
C TRP A 383 27.36 9.02 -3.04
N ILE A 384 28.46 9.74 -2.81
CA ILE A 384 29.35 10.21 -3.88
C ILE A 384 29.91 9.03 -4.68
N ALA A 385 30.38 7.98 -4.00
CA ALA A 385 30.86 6.78 -4.68
C ALA A 385 29.78 6.14 -5.57
N THR A 386 28.55 6.02 -5.06
CA THR A 386 27.42 5.43 -5.80
C THR A 386 27.05 6.27 -7.02
N VAL A 387 26.95 7.60 -6.87
CA VAL A 387 26.64 8.50 -7.98
C VAL A 387 27.77 8.50 -9.02
N SER A 388 29.03 8.49 -8.60
CA SER A 388 30.19 8.44 -9.52
C SER A 388 30.19 7.15 -10.35
N ALA A 389 29.87 6.01 -9.74
CA ALA A 389 29.71 4.75 -10.46
C ALA A 389 28.55 4.80 -11.47
N ALA A 390 27.41 5.38 -11.08
CA ALA A 390 26.27 5.57 -11.98
C ALA A 390 26.61 6.51 -13.15
N LEU A 391 27.28 7.64 -12.88
CA LEU A 391 27.76 8.57 -13.91
C LEU A 391 28.73 7.89 -14.88
N GLY A 392 29.71 7.14 -14.36
CA GLY A 392 30.66 6.37 -15.18
C GLY A 392 29.94 5.41 -16.11
N SER A 393 28.97 4.65 -15.58
CA SER A 393 28.14 3.73 -16.36
C SER A 393 27.39 4.45 -17.47
N VAL A 394 26.79 5.62 -17.19
CA VAL A 394 26.08 6.42 -18.19
C VAL A 394 27.00 6.96 -19.27
N LEU A 395 28.19 7.45 -18.90
CA LEU A 395 29.16 8.00 -19.86
C LEU A 395 29.73 6.92 -20.79
N LEU A 396 29.88 5.70 -20.28
CA LEU A 396 30.31 4.53 -21.06
C LEU A 396 29.21 4.05 -22.01
N ASP A 397 28.00 3.79 -21.51
CA ASP A 397 26.92 3.21 -22.32
C ASP A 397 26.27 4.20 -23.29
N HIS A 398 26.15 5.47 -22.88
CA HIS A 398 25.36 6.45 -23.61
C HIS A 398 26.18 7.61 -24.18
N GLY A 399 27.46 7.74 -23.81
CA GLY A 399 28.28 8.89 -24.21
C GLY A 399 28.47 9.02 -25.72
N ALA A 400 28.54 7.91 -26.46
CA ALA A 400 28.60 7.95 -27.93
C ALA A 400 27.26 8.42 -28.53
N ASN A 401 26.14 7.91 -28.03
CA ASN A 401 24.80 8.26 -28.49
C ASN A 401 24.46 9.72 -28.18
N MET A 402 24.85 10.21 -27.00
CA MET A 402 24.69 11.61 -26.60
C MET A 402 25.46 12.58 -27.51
N ARG A 403 26.71 12.24 -27.89
CA ARG A 403 27.51 13.08 -28.81
C ARG A 403 26.84 13.22 -30.18
N ARG A 404 26.24 12.14 -30.71
CA ARG A 404 25.49 12.17 -31.98
C ARG A 404 24.26 13.09 -31.91
N LEU A 405 23.62 13.17 -30.75
CA LEU A 405 22.50 14.07 -30.49
C LEU A 405 22.93 15.50 -30.11
N GLY A 406 24.22 15.85 -30.24
CA GLY A 406 24.75 17.16 -29.87
C GLY A 406 24.73 17.46 -28.36
N ILE A 407 24.68 16.42 -27.52
CA ILE A 407 24.63 16.55 -26.06
C ILE A 407 26.06 16.45 -25.50
N PRO A 408 26.64 17.54 -24.96
CA PRO A 408 27.99 17.50 -24.42
C PRO A 408 28.05 16.73 -23.09
N ARG A 409 29.08 15.89 -22.92
CA ARG A 409 29.31 15.12 -21.67
C ARG A 409 29.38 16.03 -20.44
N ALA A 410 30.00 17.21 -20.57
CA ALA A 410 30.10 18.20 -19.50
C ALA A 410 28.72 18.60 -18.92
N ARG A 411 27.67 18.66 -19.75
CA ARG A 411 26.31 18.96 -19.29
C ARG A 411 25.72 17.84 -18.44
N ILE A 412 26.01 16.58 -18.77
CA ILE A 412 25.59 15.42 -17.98
C ILE A 412 26.32 15.41 -16.63
N VAL A 413 27.64 15.61 -16.65
CA VAL A 413 28.47 15.68 -15.43
C VAL A 413 28.00 16.80 -14.50
N ALA A 414 27.78 18.01 -15.03
CA ALA A 414 27.27 19.14 -14.25
C ALA A 414 25.87 18.87 -13.68
N GLY A 415 25.01 18.22 -14.46
CA GLY A 415 23.67 17.80 -14.02
C GLY A 415 23.70 16.81 -12.86
N PHE A 416 24.59 15.81 -12.93
CA PHE A 416 24.83 14.87 -11.83
C PHE A 416 25.34 15.60 -10.59
N ALA A 417 26.38 16.44 -10.70
CA ALA A 417 26.92 17.19 -9.57
C ALA A 417 25.85 18.04 -8.86
N SER A 418 25.03 18.77 -9.64
CA SER A 418 23.91 19.56 -9.11
C SER A 418 22.90 18.71 -8.34
N LYS A 419 22.54 17.52 -8.86
CA LYS A 419 21.56 16.63 -8.23
C LYS A 419 22.14 15.87 -7.02
N THR A 420 23.43 15.54 -7.04
CA THR A 420 24.16 15.02 -5.88
C THR A 420 24.05 15.99 -4.71
N TRP A 421 24.32 17.27 -4.97
CA TRP A 421 24.24 18.31 -3.95
C TRP A 421 22.80 18.52 -3.46
N LEU A 422 21.81 18.46 -4.37
CA LEU A 422 20.39 18.50 -4.00
C LEU A 422 20.02 17.36 -3.05
N VAL A 423 20.43 16.12 -3.34
CA VAL A 423 20.16 14.96 -2.47
C VAL A 423 20.79 15.14 -1.10
N LEU A 424 22.07 15.55 -1.04
CA LEU A 424 22.74 15.83 0.24
C LEU A 424 21.97 16.91 1.02
N ARG A 425 21.61 18.03 0.37
CA ARG A 425 20.83 19.10 1.00
C ARG A 425 19.49 18.62 1.53
N LEU A 426 18.78 17.76 0.79
CA LEU A 426 17.49 17.20 1.22
C LEU A 426 17.66 16.24 2.40
N VAL A 427 18.60 15.30 2.29
CA VAL A 427 18.85 14.27 3.31
C VAL A 427 19.29 14.88 4.64
N PHE A 428 20.09 15.95 4.61
CA PHE A 428 20.51 16.69 5.81
C PHE A 428 19.58 17.86 6.20
N SER A 429 18.50 18.09 5.46
CA SER A 429 17.58 19.20 5.76
C SER A 429 16.84 18.98 7.09
N HIS A 430 16.64 20.04 7.86
CA HIS A 430 15.71 20.03 8.99
C HIS A 430 14.24 20.12 8.55
N LYS A 431 13.96 20.72 7.39
CA LYS A 431 12.58 20.90 6.86
C LYS A 431 11.98 19.56 6.42
N ALA A 432 10.66 19.45 6.50
CA ALA A 432 9.95 18.27 6.01
C ALA A 432 10.02 18.20 4.48
N ILE A 433 10.38 17.04 3.92
CA ILE A 433 10.34 16.82 2.48
C ILE A 433 8.94 16.33 2.12
N GLY A 434 8.32 16.98 1.14
CA GLY A 434 7.04 16.57 0.58
C GLY A 434 7.08 16.55 -0.95
N PRO A 435 6.06 15.94 -1.58
CA PRO A 435 5.88 16.01 -3.02
C PRO A 435 5.69 17.47 -3.45
N GLU A 436 6.31 17.85 -4.57
CA GLU A 436 6.16 19.17 -5.16
C GLU A 436 4.81 19.26 -5.88
N LYS A 437 4.14 20.43 -5.81
CA LYS A 437 2.95 20.66 -6.64
C LYS A 437 3.42 20.70 -8.09
N ARG A 438 2.86 19.85 -8.96
CA ARG A 438 3.19 19.93 -10.39
C ARG A 438 2.82 21.31 -10.93
N PRO A 439 3.65 21.92 -11.79
CA PRO A 439 3.14 22.98 -12.65
C PRO A 439 1.98 22.41 -13.46
N LYS A 440 0.88 23.16 -13.58
CA LYS A 440 -0.21 22.80 -14.50
C LYS A 440 0.43 22.59 -15.87
N VAL A 441 0.36 21.37 -16.40
CA VAL A 441 0.74 21.14 -17.79
C VAL A 441 -0.22 22.00 -18.59
N GLU A 442 0.32 23.05 -19.20
CA GLU A 442 -0.38 23.88 -20.16
C GLU A 442 -0.92 22.92 -21.22
N ARG A 443 -2.23 22.68 -21.21
CA ARG A 443 -2.88 22.03 -22.34
C ARG A 443 -2.57 22.94 -23.52
N GLN A 444 -1.73 22.48 -24.45
CA GLN A 444 -1.71 23.08 -25.77
C GLN A 444 -3.14 22.90 -26.30
N ALA A 445 -3.92 23.97 -26.22
CA ALA A 445 -5.25 24.05 -26.77
C ALA A 445 -5.11 24.11 -28.29
N GLY A 446 -4.89 22.95 -28.91
CA GLY A 446 -5.29 22.75 -30.29
C GLY A 446 -6.79 22.50 -30.33
N PRO A 447 -7.52 23.00 -31.35
CA PRO A 447 -8.95 22.70 -31.49
C PRO A 447 -9.15 21.19 -31.53
N ALA A 448 -10.21 20.71 -30.85
CA ALA A 448 -10.57 19.30 -30.85
C ALA A 448 -10.74 18.81 -32.31
N PRO A 449 -10.15 17.66 -32.69
CA PRO A 449 -10.38 17.12 -34.03
C PRO A 449 -11.87 16.81 -34.19
N ALA A 450 -12.46 17.29 -35.28
CA ALA A 450 -13.81 16.93 -35.68
C ALA A 450 -13.92 15.40 -35.75
N SER A 451 -15.01 14.87 -35.19
CA SER A 451 -15.31 13.43 -35.18
C SER A 451 -15.27 12.86 -36.61
N LEU A 452 -14.24 12.08 -36.92
CA LEU A 452 -14.08 11.35 -38.18
C LEU A 452 -14.85 10.01 -38.20
N TYR A 453 -15.73 9.75 -37.23
CA TYR A 453 -16.63 8.60 -37.27
C TYR A 453 -17.99 9.03 -37.81
N PRO A 454 -18.47 8.45 -38.93
CA PRO A 454 -19.87 8.57 -39.29
C PRO A 454 -20.73 7.92 -38.18
N PRO A 455 -21.91 8.46 -37.87
CA PRO A 455 -22.80 7.87 -36.88
C PRO A 455 -23.18 6.44 -37.30
N ALA A 456 -23.14 5.51 -36.34
CA ALA A 456 -23.53 4.13 -36.55
C ALA A 456 -25.00 4.04 -37.03
N PRO A 457 -25.35 3.11 -37.95
CA PRO A 457 -26.71 2.98 -38.42
C PRO A 457 -27.62 2.55 -37.26
N ALA A 458 -28.77 3.24 -37.15
CA ALA A 458 -29.81 2.90 -36.21
C ALA A 458 -30.39 1.53 -36.58
N TYR A 459 -30.22 0.54 -35.70
CA TYR A 459 -31.00 -0.69 -35.76
C TYR A 459 -32.41 -0.36 -35.25
N GLY A 460 -33.36 -0.23 -36.19
CA GLY A 460 -34.78 -0.24 -35.90
C GLY A 460 -35.26 -1.66 -35.61
N LEU A 461 -36.25 -1.76 -34.72
CA LEU A 461 -37.09 -2.95 -34.52
C LEU A 461 -37.88 -3.30 -35.79
#